data_AF-X6FUB6-F1
#
_entry.id   AF-X6FUB6-F1
#
_cell.length_a   1.000
_cell.length_b   1.000
_cell.length_c   1.000
_cell.angle_alpha   90.00
_cell.angle_beta   90.00
_cell.angle_gamma   90.00
#
_symmetry.space_group_name_H-M   'P 1'
#
loop_
_entity.id
_entity.type
_entity.pdbx_description
1 polymer ?
#
loop_
_entity_poly.entity_id
_entity_poly.type
_entity_poly.pdbx_seq_one_letter_code
_entity_poly.pdbx_strand_id
1 'polypeptide(L)' 'MFAVDDIDETLERLRTRGAQLVGEVVQYKDAYRLCYIRGPEGLLIGLAQELS' A
#
# COMPACT_ATOMS: atom_id res chain seq x y z
N MET A 1 5.13 1.03 8.95
CA MET A 1 4.53 1.89 7.91
C MET A 1 5.67 2.32 7.01
N PHE A 2 5.54 2.16 5.70
CA PHE A 2 6.54 2.58 4.72
C PHE A 2 5.95 3.65 3.79
N ALA A 3 6.69 4.74 3.61
CA ALA A 3 6.38 5.75 2.61
C ALA A 3 6.81 5.24 1.23
N VAL A 4 5.99 5.47 0.20
CA VAL A 4 6.24 5.08 -1.19
C VAL A 4 5.90 6.24 -2.13
N ASP A 5 6.57 6.28 -3.28
CA ASP A 5 6.38 7.35 -4.27
C ASP A 5 5.05 7.19 -5.03
N ASP A 6 4.72 5.96 -5.42
CA ASP A 6 3.46 5.61 -6.09
C ASP A 6 2.87 4.33 -5.48
N ILE A 7 1.69 4.48 -4.87
CA ILE A 7 0.99 3.39 -4.18
C ILE A 7 0.40 2.38 -5.17
N ASP A 8 -0.05 2.80 -6.36
CA ASP A 8 -0.68 1.93 -7.34
C ASP A 8 0.38 1.07 -8.03
N GLU A 9 1.49 1.67 -8.45
CA GLU A 9 2.64 0.94 -9.02
C GLU A 9 3.23 -0.06 -8.00
N THR A 10 3.39 0.39 -6.74
CA THR A 10 3.91 -0.46 -5.67
C THR A 10 2.99 -1.65 -5.44
N LEU A 11 1.68 -1.44 -5.40
CA LEU A 11 0.71 -2.52 -5.22
C LEU A 11 0.71 -3.51 -6.39
N GLU A 12 0.78 -3.04 -7.63
CA GLU A 12 0.86 -3.90 -8.81
C GLU A 12 2.08 -4.83 -8.72
N ARG A 13 3.25 -4.28 -8.42
CA ARG A 13 4.49 -5.05 -8.24
C ARG A 13 4.39 -6.04 -7.09
N LEU A 14 3.85 -5.64 -5.94
CA LEU A 14 3.74 -6.51 -4.78
C LEU A 14 2.73 -7.63 -4.99
N ARG A 15 1.63 -7.40 -5.72
CA ARG A 15 0.65 -8.43 -6.09
C ARG A 15 1.29 -9.56 -6.89
N THR A 16 2.16 -9.24 -7.85
CA THR A 16 2.91 -10.27 -8.62
C THR A 16 3.85 -11.11 -7.76
N ARG A 17 4.19 -10.62 -6.55
CA ARG A 17 5.05 -11.31 -5.57
C ARG A 17 4.25 -11.99 -4.46
N GLY A 18 2.92 -12.06 -4.57
CA GLY A 18 2.06 -12.75 -3.61
C GLY A 18 1.53 -11.86 -2.48
N ALA A 19 1.68 -10.54 -2.56
CA ALA A 19 1.04 -9.65 -1.60
C ALA A 19 -0.47 -9.52 -1.85
N GLN A 20 -1.24 -9.43 -0.78
CA GLN A 20 -2.70 -9.30 -0.81
C GLN A 20 -3.13 -7.99 -0.15
N LEU A 21 -3.94 -7.20 -0.84
CA LEU A 21 -4.52 -5.99 -0.27
C LEU A 21 -5.50 -6.36 0.85
N VAL A 22 -5.42 -5.65 1.98
CA VAL A 22 -6.35 -5.77 3.10
C VAL A 22 -7.25 -4.53 3.08
N GLY A 23 -8.52 -4.73 2.74
CA GLY A 23 -9.47 -3.64 2.56
C GLY A 23 -9.22 -2.89 1.25
N GLU A 24 -9.12 -1.57 1.33
CA GLU A 24 -9.04 -0.68 0.17
C GLU A 24 -7.88 0.30 0.31
N VAL A 25 -7.46 0.90 -0.81
CA VAL A 25 -6.60 2.08 -0.77
C VAL A 25 -7.49 3.26 -0.41
N VAL A 26 -7.20 3.91 0.71
CA VAL A 26 -7.98 5.06 1.20
C VAL A 26 -7.16 6.33 1.06
N GLN A 27 -7.85 7.42 0.73
CA GLN A 27 -7.27 8.75 0.70
C GLN A 27 -7.62 9.50 1.99
N TYR A 28 -6.60 10.01 2.68
CA TYR A 28 -6.76 10.86 3.85
C TYR A 28 -6.53 12.32 3.47
N LYS A 29 -7.65 13.04 3.35
CA LYS A 29 -7.68 14.44 2.88
C LYS A 29 -6.92 14.57 1.55
N ASP A 30 -6.27 15.69 1.31
CA ASP A 30 -5.38 15.90 0.16
C ASP A 30 -3.91 15.72 0.55
N ALA A 31 -3.64 14.88 1.57
CA ALA A 31 -2.31 14.74 2.15
C ALA A 31 -1.70 13.35 1.92
N TYR A 32 -2.49 12.27 2.01
CA TYR A 32 -1.95 10.92 1.86
C TYR A 32 -2.93 9.96 1.18
N ARG A 33 -2.38 8.98 0.46
CA ARG A 33 -3.05 7.71 0.13
C ARG A 33 -2.41 6.60 0.95
N LEU A 34 -3.19 5.68 1.51
CA LEU A 34 -2.67 4.63 2.38
C LEU A 34 -3.44 3.32 2.22
N CYS A 35 -2.76 2.21 2.51
CA CYS A 35 -3.37 0.88 2.57
C CYS A 35 -2.59 -0.07 3.48
N TYR A 36 -3.20 -1.22 3.78
CA TYR A 36 -2.52 -2.36 4.37
C TYR A 36 -2.47 -3.52 3.39
N ILE A 37 -1.37 -4.26 3.43
CA ILE A 37 -1.20 -5.51 2.68
C ILE A 37 -0.78 -6.63 3.62
N ARG A 38 -1.08 -7.88 3.24
CA ARG A 38 -0.40 -9.07 3.75
C ARG A 38 0.67 -9.49 2.75
N GLY A 39 1.91 -9.64 3.23
CA GLY A 39 3.00 -10.21 2.44
C GLY A 39 2.86 -11.72 2.24
N PRO A 40 3.82 -12.37 1.56
CA PRO A 40 3.78 -13.81 1.24
C PRO A 40 3.62 -14.72 2.46
N GLU A 41 4.20 -14.33 3.60
CA GLU A 41 4.10 -15.06 4.87
C GLU A 41 3.01 -14.49 5.80
N GLY A 42 2.06 -13.74 5.26
CA GLY A 42 0.93 -13.18 6.00
C GLY A 42 1.24 -11.98 6.89
N LEU A 43 2.50 -11.50 6.90
CA LEU A 43 2.93 -10.31 7.64
C LEU A 43 2.15 -9.07 7.19
N LEU A 44 1.60 -8.34 8.16
CA LEU A 44 0.84 -7.12 7.90
C LEU A 44 1.79 -5.93 7.74
N ILE A 45 1.72 -5.26 6.59
CA ILE A 45 2.56 -4.11 6.24
C ILE A 45 1.65 -2.96 5.83
N GLY A 46 1.91 -1.77 6.37
CA GLY A 46 1.25 -0.52 5.95
C GLY A 46 2.09 0.24 4.93
N LEU A 47 1.44 0.75 3.89
CA LEU A 47 2.02 1.63 2.86
C LEU A 47 1.31 2.97 2.87
N ALA A 48 2.05 4.06 2.65
CA ALA A 48 1.52 5.40 2.49
C ALA A 48 2.25 6.15 1.38
N GLN A 49 1.51 6.89 0.55
CA GLN A 49 2.03 7.84 -0.43
C GLN A 49 1.61 9.24 -0.01
N GLU A 50 2.54 10.18 0.04
CA GLU A 50 2.24 11.59 0.26
C GLU A 50 1.68 12.21 -1.03
N LEU A 51 0.63 13.00 -0.89
CA LEU A 51 0.02 13.77 -1.97
C LEU A 51 0.63 15.18 -1.92
N SER A 52 1.48 15.47 -2.88
CA SER A 52 2.11 16.78 -3.07
C SER A 52 1.36 17.62 -4.09
#